data_AF-A0AAW8TJN0-F1
#
_entry.id   AF-A0AAW8TJN0-F1
#
_cell.length_a   1.000
_cell.length_b   1.000
_cell.length_c   1.000
_cell.angle_alpha   90.00
_cell.angle_beta   90.00
_cell.angle_gamma   90.00
#
_symmetry.space_group_name_H-M   'P 1'
#
loop_
_entity.id
_entity.type
_entity.pdbx_description
1 polymer ?
#
loop_
_entity_poly.entity_id
_entity_poly.type
_entity_poly.pdbx_seq_one_letter_code
_entity_poly.pdbx_strand_id
1 'polypeptide(L)'
;QFQQDVIIVAVGYYLRYNLSYREVQEILYDRGINVSHTTIYRWVQEYGKLLYQIWKKKNKKSFYSWKMDETYIKIKGKWHYLYRAIDADGLTL
;
A
#
# COMPACT_ATOMS: atom_id res chain seq x y z
N GLN A 1 3.34 -0.54 24.08
CA GLN A 1 2.56 -0.90 22.87
C GLN A 1 2.13 0.40 22.20
N PHE A 2 2.32 0.53 20.88
CA PHE A 2 1.98 1.77 20.17
C PHE A 2 0.46 1.93 20.06
N GLN A 3 -0.02 3.18 19.99
CA GLN A 3 -1.44 3.46 19.78
C GLN A 3 -1.88 2.93 18.41
N GLN A 4 -3.07 2.36 18.35
CA GLN A 4 -3.63 1.75 17.14
C GLN A 4 -3.71 2.76 15.98
N ASP A 5 -4.01 4.03 16.28
CA ASP A 5 -4.08 5.10 15.27
C ASP A 5 -2.74 5.33 14.57
N VAL A 6 -1.62 5.28 15.31
CA VAL A 6 -0.27 5.41 14.74
C VAL A 6 0.02 4.27 13.77
N ILE A 7 -0.38 3.04 14.14
CA ILE A 7 -0.19 1.85 13.30
C ILE A 7 -1.00 1.99 12.00
N ILE A 8 -2.27 2.37 12.10
CA ILE A 8 -3.14 2.53 10.92
C ILE A 8 -2.60 3.63 10.00
N VAL A 9 -2.14 4.76 10.56
CA VAL A 9 -1.55 5.86 9.78
C VAL A 9 -0.26 5.42 9.10
N ALA A 10 0.64 4.72 9.80
CA ALA A 10 1.90 4.24 9.25
C ALA A 10 1.67 3.25 8.09
N VAL A 11 0.81 2.25 8.30
CA VAL A 11 0.46 1.27 7.26
C VAL A 11 -0.29 1.93 6.11
N GLY A 12 -1.16 2.91 6.40
CA GLY A 12 -1.86 3.70 5.41
C GLY A 12 -0.92 4.50 4.51
N TYR A 13 0.12 5.13 5.08
CA TYR A 13 1.12 5.83 4.29
C TYR A 13 1.84 4.90 3.31
N TYR A 14 2.29 3.75 3.81
CA TYR A 14 2.98 2.77 2.98
C TYR A 14 2.10 2.18 1.86
N LEU A 15 0.83 1.87 2.14
CA LEU A 15 -0.06 1.26 1.15
C LEU A 15 -0.59 2.26 0.11
N ARG A 16 -0.73 3.53 0.48
CA ARG A 16 -1.34 4.56 -0.40
C ARG A 16 -0.30 5.28 -1.26
N TYR A 17 0.90 5.49 -0.74
CA TYR A 17 1.93 6.27 -1.41
C TYR A 17 3.13 5.37 -1.73
N ASN A 18 3.91 5.75 -2.74
CA ASN A 18 5.13 5.03 -3.12
C ASN A 18 6.29 5.38 -2.16
N LEU A 19 6.08 5.13 -0.87
CA LEU A 19 7.03 5.42 0.21
C LEU A 19 7.70 4.12 0.68
N SER A 20 9.00 4.19 0.90
CA SER A 20 9.77 3.17 1.59
C SER A 20 9.49 3.18 3.09
N TYR A 21 9.78 2.08 3.78
CA TYR A 21 9.63 1.99 5.23
C TYR A 21 10.48 3.00 6.00
N ARG A 22 11.60 3.46 5.42
CA ARG A 22 12.46 4.49 6.01
C ARG A 22 11.83 5.87 5.90
N GLU A 23 11.27 6.20 4.73
CA GLU A 23 10.55 7.47 4.57
C GLU A 23 9.32 7.55 5.47
N VAL A 24 8.57 6.46 5.65
CA VAL A 24 7.44 6.44 6.62
C VAL A 24 7.96 6.64 8.05
N GLN A 25 9.10 6.06 8.40
CA GLN A 25 9.73 6.26 9.70
C GLN A 25 10.19 7.70 9.91
N GLU A 26 10.74 8.36 8.89
CA GLU A 26 11.14 9.77 8.94
C GLU A 26 9.91 10.68 9.13
N ILE A 27 8.83 10.44 8.37
CA ILE A 27 7.56 11.19 8.52
C ILE A 27 6.97 11.04 9.93
N LEU A 28 7.07 9.86 10.53
CA LEU A 28 6.62 9.64 11.91
C LEU A 28 7.54 10.30 12.93
N TYR A 29 8.85 10.29 12.68
CA TYR A 29 9.84 10.95 13.53
C TYR A 29 9.62 12.46 13.57
N ASP A 30 9.35 13.10 12.43
CA ASP A 30 9.01 14.52 12.33
C ASP A 30 7.75 14.89 13.14
N ARG A 31 6.89 13.91 13.42
CA ARG A 31 5.69 14.06 14.26
C ARG A 31 5.93 13.70 15.73
N GLY A 32 7.19 13.51 16.12
CA GLY A 32 7.59 13.14 17.48
C GLY A 32 7.39 11.66 17.83
N ILE A 33 7.14 10.81 16.84
CA ILE A 33 6.90 9.37 17.04
C ILE A 33 8.16 8.59 16.66
N ASN A 34 8.89 8.11 17.67
CA ASN A 34 10.08 7.31 17.44
C ASN A 34 9.74 5.82 17.25
N VAL A 35 9.76 5.36 16.01
CA VAL A 35 9.48 3.97 15.60
C VAL A 35 10.55 3.52 14.61
N SER A 36 11.02 2.27 14.70
CA SER A 36 11.96 1.77 13.70
C SER A 36 11.24 1.38 12.40
N HIS A 37 11.90 1.56 11.25
CA HIS A 37 11.37 1.11 9.95
C HIS A 37 11.05 -0.39 9.90
N THR A 38 11.75 -1.23 10.68
CA THR A 38 11.46 -2.67 10.78
C THR A 38 10.16 -2.96 11.54
N THR A 39 9.80 -2.11 12.49
CA THR A 39 8.50 -2.17 13.18
C THR A 39 7.37 -1.85 12.20
N ILE A 40 7.55 -0.82 11.36
CA ILE A 40 6.58 -0.47 10.31
C ILE A 40 6.43 -1.63 9.33
N TYR A 41 7.53 -2.27 8.91
CA TYR A 41 7.48 -3.46 8.08
C TYR A 41 6.60 -4.57 8.69
N ARG A 42 6.78 -4.87 9.98
CA ARG A 42 5.96 -5.88 10.68
C ARG A 42 4.49 -5.51 10.68
N TRP A 43 4.15 -4.25 10.97
CA TRP A 43 2.76 -3.77 10.92
C TRP A 43 2.14 -3.89 9.53
N VAL A 44 2.90 -3.58 8.47
CA VAL A 44 2.41 -3.72 7.10
C VAL A 44 2.17 -5.19 6.75
N GLN A 45 3.04 -6.10 7.17
CA GLN A 45 2.85 -7.54 6.94
C GLN A 45 1.62 -8.08 7.68
N GLU A 46 1.37 -7.61 8.89
CA GLU A 46 0.26 -8.06 9.74
C GLU A 46 -1.09 -7.45 9.30
N TYR A 47 -1.15 -6.12 9.15
CA TYR A 47 -2.40 -5.41 8.93
C TYR A 47 -2.67 -5.04 7.46
N GLY A 48 -1.67 -5.15 6.58
CA GLY A 48 -1.80 -4.68 5.21
C GLY A 48 -2.90 -5.38 4.43
N LYS A 49 -3.03 -6.70 4.59
CA LYS A 49 -4.10 -7.49 3.96
C LYS A 49 -5.49 -7.08 4.46
N LEU A 50 -5.64 -6.87 5.77
CA LEU A 50 -6.91 -6.49 6.38
C LEU A 50 -7.37 -5.12 5.88
N LEU A 51 -6.47 -4.13 5.90
CA LEU A 51 -6.77 -2.78 5.42
C LEU A 51 -7.11 -2.76 3.93
N TYR A 52 -6.39 -3.55 3.12
CA TYR A 52 -6.71 -3.71 1.70
C TYR A 52 -8.11 -4.31 1.47
N GLN A 53 -8.51 -5.31 2.24
CA GLN A 53 -9.85 -5.91 2.14
C GLN A 53 -10.96 -4.91 2.50
N ILE A 54 -10.77 -4.12 3.56
CA ILE A 54 -11.71 -3.07 3.96
C ILE A 54 -11.82 -2.01 2.85
N TRP A 55 -10.69 -1.59 2.29
CA TRP A 55 -10.65 -0.63 1.18
C TRP A 55 -11.35 -1.17 -0.07
N LYS A 56 -11.04 -2.41 -0.48
CA LYS A 56 -11.67 -3.06 -1.65
C LYS A 56 -13.18 -3.19 -1.49
N LYS A 57 -13.67 -3.51 -0.28
CA LYS A 57 -15.12 -3.59 0.00
C LYS A 57 -15.80 -2.23 -0.12
N LYS A 58 -15.15 -1.14 0.29
CA LYS A 58 -15.67 0.22 0.16
C LYS A 58 -15.68 0.71 -1.29
N ASN A 59 -14.71 0.28 -2.11
CA ASN A 59 -14.53 0.73 -3.49
C ASN A 59 -15.08 -0.24 -4.56
N LYS A 60 -16.08 -1.05 -4.21
CA LYS A 60 -16.55 -2.17 -5.05
C LYS A 60 -17.40 -1.78 -6.27
N LYS A 61 -17.51 -0.51 -6.64
CA LYS A 61 -18.27 -0.09 -7.83
C LYS A 61 -17.37 -0.25 -9.06
N SER A 62 -17.54 -1.35 -9.80
CA SER A 62 -16.92 -1.52 -11.12
C SER A 62 -17.93 -1.05 -12.18
N PHE A 63 -17.52 -0.12 -13.03
CA PHE A 63 -18.30 0.33 -14.19
C PHE A 63 -18.11 -0.58 -15.40
N TYR A 64 -18.92 -0.39 -16.45
CA TYR A 64 -19.03 -1.23 -17.64
C TYR A 64 -17.79 -1.24 -18.57
N SER A 65 -16.81 -0.35 -18.37
CA SER A 65 -15.61 -0.24 -19.20
C SER A 65 -14.32 -0.32 -18.38
N TRP A 66 -13.35 -1.09 -18.85
CA TRP A 66 -12.04 -1.26 -18.25
C TRP A 66 -10.94 -1.10 -19.31
N LYS A 67 -9.76 -0.66 -18.90
CA LYS A 67 -8.53 -0.59 -19.68
C LYS A 67 -7.51 -1.53 -19.05
N MET A 68 -6.64 -2.13 -19.87
CA MET A 68 -5.58 -3.01 -19.38
C MET A 68 -4.24 -2.53 -19.89
N ASP A 69 -3.31 -2.31 -18.96
CA ASP A 69 -1.94 -1.94 -19.25
C ASP A 69 -1.00 -3.11 -18.95
N GLU A 70 -0.02 -3.33 -19.82
CA GLU A 70 1.06 -4.30 -19.65
C GLU A 70 2.36 -3.56 -19.36
N THR A 71 3.13 -4.01 -18.37
CA THR A 71 4.45 -3.45 -18.05
C THR A 71 5.41 -4.55 -17.60
N TYR A 72 6.70 -4.36 -17.89
CA TYR A 72 7.76 -5.31 -17.57
C TYR A 72 8.43 -4.89 -16.26
N ILE A 73 8.43 -5.79 -15.28
CA ILE A 73 9.07 -5.54 -13.97
C ILE A 73 10.15 -6.58 -13.69
N LYS A 74 11.25 -6.15 -13.05
CA LYS A 74 12.36 -7.02 -12.70
C LYS A 74 12.25 -7.42 -11.23
N ILE A 75 11.96 -8.69 -10.97
CA ILE A 75 11.85 -9.26 -9.62
C ILE A 75 13.02 -10.21 -9.41
N LYS A 76 13.87 -9.95 -8.40
CA LYS A 76 15.05 -10.77 -8.08
C LYS A 76 15.92 -11.11 -9.30
N GLY A 77 16.14 -10.12 -10.17
CA GLY A 77 16.97 -10.26 -11.37
C GLY A 77 16.27 -10.83 -12.61
N LYS A 78 15.05 -11.35 -12.49
CA LYS A 78 14.28 -11.94 -13.61
C LYS A 78 13.16 -11.00 -14.06
N TRP A 79 12.98 -10.86 -15.38
CA TRP A 79 11.89 -10.09 -15.99
C TRP A 79 10.57 -10.84 -15.86
N HIS A 80 9.53 -10.11 -15.46
CA HIS A 80 8.16 -10.60 -15.34
C HIS A 80 7.21 -9.61 -16.01
N TYR A 81 6.13 -10.14 -16.57
CA TYR A 81 5.03 -9.35 -17.09
C TYR A 81 4.06 -9.02 -15.96
N LEU A 82 3.75 -7.73 -15.82
CA LEU A 82 2.73 -7.22 -14.92
C LEU A 82 1.58 -6.67 -15.75
N TYR A 83 0.40 -7.25 -15.59
CA TYR A 83 -0.84 -6.77 -16.19
C TYR A 83 -1.66 -6.05 -15.12
N ARG A 84 -2.12 -4.84 -15.43
CA ARG A 84 -2.99 -4.06 -14.53
C ARG A 84 -4.28 -3.70 -15.26
N ALA A 85 -5.41 -4.20 -14.76
CA ALA A 85 -6.73 -3.80 -15.23
C ALA A 85 -7.26 -2.64 -14.37
N ILE A 86 -7.69 -1.57 -15.02
CA ILE A 86 -8.18 -0.34 -14.40
C ILE A 86 -9.58 -0.04 -14.94
N ASP A 87 -10.53 0.31 -14.07
CA ASP A 87 -11.85 0.75 -14.49
C ASP A 87 -11.87 2.19 -15.04
N ALA A 88 -13.04 2.66 -15.46
CA ALA A 88 -13.23 4.02 -15.97
C ALA A 88 -12.82 5.13 -14.99
N ASP A 89 -12.90 4.88 -13.68
CA ASP A 89 -12.61 5.83 -12.61
C ASP A 89 -11.15 5.75 -12.12
N GLY A 90 -10.32 4.90 -12.75
CA GLY A 90 -8.91 4.76 -12.37
C GLY A 90 -8.66 3.76 -11.24
N LEU A 91 -9.67 2.99 -10.82
CA LEU A 91 -9.55 1.97 -9.78
C LEU A 91 -9.10 0.64 -10.36
N THR A 92 -8.14 -0.02 -9.69
CA THR A 92 -7.68 -1.36 -10.08
C THR A 92 -8.73 -2.41 -9.69
N LEU A 93 -9.09 -3.28 -10.64
CA LEU A 93 -10.07 -4.36 -10.47
C LEU A 93 -9.58 -5.50 -9.56
#